data_AF-A0A965TX71-F1
#
_entry.id   AF-A0A965TX71-F1
#
_cell.length_a   1.000
_cell.length_b   1.000
_cell.length_c   1.000
_cell.angle_alpha   90.00
_cell.angle_beta   90.00
_cell.angle_gamma   90.00
#
_symmetry.space_group_name_H-M   'P 1'
#
loop_
_entity.id
_entity.type
_entity.pdbx_description
1 polymer ?
#
loop_
_entity_poly.entity_id
_entity_poly.type
_entity_poly.pdbx_seq_one_letter_code
_entity_poly.pdbx_strand_id
1 'polypeptide(L)'
;MHGADEGALRERLQYWCAKLRVTPTWDVTLALVHDPAWRKTGDIKIDCDDRKAVLMLNAVNPKQENLEEVIVHELFHLKLYPLDQVTESMITSFLPEGQPAREFAYTQFFTALEQTVEELAKCYLLAFGEDRSLSFGRCRAMPSFDTLYDGLKNLE
;
A
#
# COMPACT_ATOMS: atom_id res chain seq x y z
N MET A 1 8.54 -22.64 -7.56
CA MET A 1 7.07 -22.63 -7.44
C MET A 1 6.55 -21.45 -8.27
N HIS A 2 6.63 -21.49 -9.61
CA HIS A 2 6.80 -20.24 -10.38
C HIS A 2 6.04 -20.15 -11.72
N GLY A 3 4.76 -20.51 -11.77
CA GLY A 3 3.96 -20.24 -12.98
C GLY A 3 2.47 -20.13 -12.72
N ALA A 4 1.91 -21.08 -11.96
CA ALA A 4 0.49 -21.07 -11.60
C ALA A 4 0.11 -19.90 -10.67
N ASP A 5 1.04 -19.49 -9.79
CA ASP A 5 0.82 -18.43 -8.80
C ASP A 5 0.80 -17.03 -9.45
N GLU A 6 1.68 -16.77 -10.42
CA GLU A 6 1.70 -15.49 -11.14
C GLU A 6 0.46 -15.31 -12.02
N GLY A 7 0.02 -16.37 -12.70
CA GLY A 7 -1.22 -16.33 -13.51
C GLY A 7 -2.43 -15.95 -12.65
N ALA A 8 -2.59 -16.62 -11.50
CA ALA A 8 -3.67 -16.30 -10.56
C ALA A 8 -3.59 -14.86 -10.04
N LEU A 9 -2.41 -14.37 -9.67
CA LEU A 9 -2.22 -12.99 -9.23
C LEU A 9 -2.56 -11.96 -10.34
N ARG A 10 -2.24 -12.26 -11.60
CA ARG A 10 -2.62 -11.42 -12.74
C ARG A 10 -4.14 -11.40 -12.96
N GLU A 11 -4.80 -12.54 -12.81
CA GLU A 11 -6.27 -12.61 -12.87
C GLU A 11 -6.91 -11.82 -11.71
N ARG A 12 -6.40 -11.96 -10.48
CA ARG A 12 -6.83 -11.16 -9.33
C ARG A 12 -6.64 -9.66 -9.57
N LEU A 13 -5.48 -9.26 -10.11
CA LEU A 13 -5.23 -7.86 -10.48
C LEU A 13 -6.27 -7.35 -11.48
N GLN A 14 -6.53 -8.09 -12.56
CA GLN A 14 -7.51 -7.69 -13.57
C GLN A 14 -8.92 -7.60 -12.98
N TYR A 15 -9.31 -8.56 -12.15
CA TYR A 15 -10.57 -8.54 -11.42
C TYR A 15 -10.72 -7.24 -10.62
N TRP A 16 -9.70 -6.89 -9.82
CA TRP A 16 -9.75 -5.70 -8.96
C TRP A 16 -9.65 -4.39 -9.73
N CYS A 17 -8.86 -4.33 -10.80
CA CYS A 17 -8.82 -3.17 -11.69
C CYS A 17 -10.21 -2.88 -12.28
N ALA A 18 -10.96 -3.91 -12.67
CA ALA A 18 -12.34 -3.77 -13.12
C ALA A 18 -13.28 -3.37 -11.97
N LYS A 19 -13.18 -4.07 -10.83
CA LYS A 19 -14.05 -3.87 -9.66
C LYS A 19 -13.97 -2.46 -9.08
N LEU A 20 -12.75 -1.92 -8.96
CA LEU A 20 -12.46 -0.59 -8.43
C LEU A 20 -12.55 0.51 -9.51
N ARG A 21 -12.87 0.13 -10.76
CA ARG A 21 -12.88 1.03 -11.93
C ARG A 21 -11.57 1.81 -12.06
N VAL A 22 -10.46 1.10 -11.89
CA VAL A 22 -9.13 1.60 -12.22
C VAL A 22 -9.01 1.62 -13.74
N THR A 23 -9.37 0.52 -14.41
CA THR A 23 -9.63 0.47 -15.85
C THR A 23 -11.02 1.05 -16.16
N PRO A 24 -11.20 1.87 -17.22
CA PRO A 24 -10.23 2.22 -18.26
C PRO A 24 -9.40 3.49 -17.99
N THR A 25 -9.38 4.00 -16.75
CA THR A 25 -8.66 5.25 -16.43
C THR A 25 -7.15 5.06 -16.42
N TRP A 26 -6.70 3.91 -15.92
CA TRP A 26 -5.30 3.52 -15.80
C TRP A 26 -5.08 2.15 -16.44
N ASP A 27 -3.97 2.01 -17.14
CA ASP A 27 -3.45 0.73 -17.61
C ASP A 27 -2.47 0.17 -16.57
N VAL A 28 -2.80 -0.97 -15.98
CA VAL A 28 -2.03 -1.55 -14.87
C VAL A 28 -1.50 -2.94 -15.22
N THR A 29 -0.23 -3.18 -14.92
CA THR A 29 0.39 -4.51 -15.02
C THR A 29 1.03 -4.93 -13.70
N LEU A 30 1.33 -6.22 -13.57
CA LEU A 30 1.97 -6.84 -12.41
C LEU A 30 3.44 -7.14 -12.71
N ALA A 31 4.32 -6.83 -11.76
CA ALA A 31 5.70 -7.29 -11.70
C ALA A 31 5.99 -7.99 -10.36
N LEU A 32 6.60 -9.18 -10.43
CA LEU A 32 7.09 -9.87 -9.25
C LEU A 32 8.55 -9.46 -8.97
N VAL A 33 8.80 -8.99 -7.75
CA VAL A 33 10.11 -8.54 -7.30
C VAL A 33 10.82 -9.69 -6.62
N HIS A 34 11.94 -10.12 -7.21
CA HIS A 34 12.77 -11.22 -6.72
C HIS A 34 14.04 -10.77 -5.98
N ASP A 35 14.23 -9.46 -5.80
CA ASP A 35 15.38 -8.91 -5.08
C ASP A 35 15.24 -9.18 -3.57
N PRO A 36 16.15 -9.96 -2.95
CA PRO A 36 16.12 -10.22 -1.51
C PRO A 36 16.32 -8.95 -0.64
N ALA A 37 16.90 -7.88 -1.20
CA ALA A 37 17.03 -6.60 -0.49
C ALA A 37 15.71 -5.82 -0.43
N TRP A 38 14.71 -6.21 -1.22
CA TRP A 38 13.39 -5.58 -1.25
C TRP A 38 12.59 -5.92 0.02
N ARG A 39 12.29 -4.91 0.83
CA ARG A 39 11.67 -5.07 2.16
C ARG A 39 10.15 -4.85 2.20
N LYS A 40 9.57 -4.25 1.16
CA LYS A 40 8.13 -3.99 1.06
C LYS A 40 7.41 -5.25 0.61
N THR A 41 6.12 -5.37 0.93
CA THR A 41 5.27 -6.46 0.43
C THR A 41 4.72 -6.12 -0.95
N GLY A 42 4.17 -4.92 -1.08
CA GLY A 42 3.69 -4.31 -2.31
C GLY A 42 4.29 -2.92 -2.48
N ASP A 43 4.24 -2.41 -3.71
CA ASP A 43 4.52 -1.02 -4.07
C ASP A 43 3.98 -0.76 -5.47
N ILE A 44 3.85 0.51 -5.87
CA ILE A 44 3.36 0.85 -7.20
C ILE A 44 4.25 1.90 -7.86
N LYS A 45 4.61 1.65 -9.13
CA LYS A 45 5.23 2.66 -10.01
C LYS A 45 4.16 3.29 -10.86
N ILE A 46 4.17 4.62 -10.95
CA ILE A 46 3.12 5.39 -11.61
C ILE A 46 3.77 6.28 -12.68
N ASP A 47 3.20 6.24 -13.88
CA ASP A 47 3.45 7.18 -14.96
C ASP A 47 2.18 8.00 -15.20
N CYS A 48 2.21 9.26 -14.79
CA CYS A 48 1.08 10.17 -14.84
C CYS A 48 0.73 10.63 -16.26
N ASP A 49 1.74 10.80 -17.11
CA ASP A 49 1.58 11.32 -18.46
C ASP A 49 0.85 10.30 -19.32
N ASP A 50 1.25 9.04 -19.17
CA ASP A 50 0.72 7.91 -19.93
C ASP A 50 -0.43 7.18 -19.23
N ARG A 51 -0.72 7.53 -17.97
CA ARG A 51 -1.65 6.83 -17.07
C ARG A 51 -1.41 5.32 -17.01
N LYS A 52 -0.13 4.96 -16.87
CA LYS A 52 0.30 3.57 -16.71
C LYS A 52 0.79 3.34 -15.30
N ALA A 53 0.56 2.14 -14.78
CA ALA A 53 1.11 1.75 -13.49
C ALA A 53 1.64 0.30 -13.51
N VAL A 54 2.70 0.07 -12.74
CA VAL A 54 3.24 -1.26 -12.48
C VAL A 54 3.06 -1.55 -11.00
N LEU A 55 2.15 -2.45 -10.67
CA LEU A 55 1.99 -3.00 -9.33
C LEU A 55 3.10 -4.02 -9.11
N MET A 56 3.89 -3.84 -8.06
CA MET A 56 5.04 -4.66 -7.72
C MET A 56 4.73 -5.48 -6.46
N LEU A 57 4.85 -6.81 -6.54
CA LEU A 57 4.68 -7.70 -5.39
C LEU A 57 5.98 -8.42 -5.05
N ASN A 58 6.29 -8.54 -3.77
CA ASN A 58 7.47 -9.26 -3.29
C ASN A 58 7.28 -10.77 -3.41
N ALA A 59 8.11 -11.42 -4.22
CA ALA A 59 8.07 -12.86 -4.47
C ALA A 59 9.02 -13.67 -3.57
N VAL A 60 9.87 -13.02 -2.77
CA VAL A 60 10.89 -13.68 -1.93
C VAL A 60 10.43 -13.79 -0.48
N ASN A 61 9.79 -12.74 0.05
CA ASN A 61 9.38 -12.69 1.45
C ASN A 61 8.09 -11.86 1.61
N PRO A 62 6.92 -12.48 1.40
CA PRO A 62 5.66 -11.80 1.62
C PRO A 62 5.46 -11.67 3.14
N LYS A 63 5.81 -10.51 3.71
CA LYS A 63 5.51 -10.19 5.12
C LYS A 63 4.00 -10.17 5.39
N GLN A 64 3.17 -10.09 4.36
CA GLN A 64 1.72 -10.24 4.45
C GLN A 64 1.29 -11.58 3.86
N GLU A 65 0.41 -12.26 4.59
CA GLU A 65 -0.14 -13.58 4.28
C GLU A 65 -1.14 -13.56 3.11
N ASN A 66 -1.75 -12.40 2.82
CA ASN A 66 -2.76 -12.26 1.77
C ASN A 66 -2.28 -11.26 0.69
N LEU A 67 -1.83 -11.78 -0.45
CA LEU A 67 -1.41 -10.96 -1.60
C LEU A 67 -2.58 -10.28 -2.32
N GLU A 68 -3.79 -10.82 -2.20
CA GLU A 68 -4.99 -10.16 -2.73
C GLU A 68 -5.25 -8.85 -1.98
N GLU A 69 -5.14 -8.85 -0.65
CA GLU A 69 -5.24 -7.63 0.16
C GLU A 69 -4.22 -6.57 -0.29
N VAL A 70 -2.95 -6.96 -0.52
CA VAL A 70 -1.91 -6.07 -1.05
C VAL A 70 -2.34 -5.47 -2.39
N ILE A 71 -2.86 -6.29 -3.31
CA ILE A 71 -3.32 -5.81 -4.62
C ILE A 71 -4.39 -4.74 -4.45
N VAL A 72 -5.40 -4.97 -3.59
CA VAL A 72 -6.47 -4.00 -3.35
C VAL A 72 -5.91 -2.71 -2.73
N HIS A 73 -5.00 -2.83 -1.77
CA HIS A 73 -4.33 -1.69 -1.11
C HIS A 73 -3.61 -0.79 -2.12
N GLU A 74 -2.71 -1.35 -2.91
CA GLU A 74 -1.92 -0.57 -3.87
C GLU A 74 -2.80 0.03 -4.99
N LEU A 75 -3.90 -0.64 -5.37
CA LEU A 75 -4.86 -0.08 -6.32
C LEU A 75 -5.66 1.09 -5.74
N PHE A 76 -5.90 1.14 -4.42
CA PHE A 76 -6.52 2.31 -3.79
C PHE A 76 -5.55 3.50 -3.73
N HIS A 77 -4.25 3.28 -3.51
CA HIS A 77 -3.24 4.31 -3.71
C HIS A 77 -3.31 4.88 -5.13
N LEU A 78 -3.36 4.02 -6.17
CA LEU A 78 -3.53 4.50 -7.55
C LEU A 78 -4.84 5.27 -7.78
N LYS A 79 -5.92 4.81 -7.15
CA LYS A 79 -7.26 5.40 -7.29
C LYS A 79 -7.32 6.81 -6.69
N LEU A 80 -6.67 7.00 -5.54
CA LEU A 80 -6.62 8.25 -4.79
C LEU A 80 -5.47 9.16 -5.22
N TYR A 81 -4.55 8.66 -6.05
CA TYR A 81 -3.36 9.36 -6.51
C TYR A 81 -3.57 10.84 -6.94
N PRO A 82 -4.66 11.23 -7.65
CA PRO A 82 -4.90 12.65 -7.95
C PRO A 82 -5.06 13.53 -6.70
N LEU A 83 -5.71 13.03 -5.65
CA LEU A 83 -5.86 13.73 -4.37
C LEU A 83 -4.53 13.79 -3.62
N ASP A 84 -3.74 12.72 -3.70
CA ASP A 84 -2.44 12.64 -3.07
C ASP A 84 -1.49 13.68 -3.67
N GLN A 85 -1.45 13.76 -5.00
CA GLN A 85 -0.64 14.73 -5.73
C GLN A 85 -1.03 16.17 -5.44
N VAL A 86 -2.34 16.48 -5.34
CA VAL A 86 -2.78 17.83 -4.97
C VAL A 86 -2.34 18.17 -3.54
N THR A 87 -2.49 17.23 -2.60
CA THR A 87 -2.13 17.45 -1.20
C THR A 87 -0.62 17.62 -1.02
N GLU A 88 0.18 16.75 -1.66
CA GLU A 88 1.63 16.85 -1.65
C GLU A 88 2.11 18.14 -2.34
N SER A 89 1.51 18.52 -3.47
CA SER A 89 1.82 19.78 -4.15
C SER A 89 1.53 20.98 -3.26
N MET A 90 0.44 20.96 -2.49
CA MET A 90 0.13 22.01 -1.53
C MET A 90 1.20 22.09 -0.43
N ILE A 91 1.56 20.95 0.17
CA ILE A 91 2.60 20.90 1.21
C ILE A 91 3.92 21.46 0.68
N THR A 92 4.38 20.98 -0.48
CA THR A 92 5.68 21.36 -1.06
C THR A 92 5.71 22.80 -1.57
N SER A 93 4.58 23.33 -2.05
CA SER A 93 4.50 24.70 -2.55
C SER A 93 4.46 25.74 -1.44
N PHE A 94 3.87 25.42 -0.28
CA PHE A 94 3.67 26.38 0.81
C PHE A 94 4.63 26.17 1.99
N LEU A 95 5.19 24.97 2.19
CA LEU A 95 6.06 24.65 3.31
C LEU A 95 7.49 24.31 2.82
N PRO A 96 8.50 25.13 3.16
CA PRO A 96 9.89 24.88 2.77
C PRO A 96 10.47 23.60 3.38
N GLU A 97 11.47 23.03 2.70
CA GLU A 97 12.23 21.88 3.19
C GLU A 97 12.95 22.16 4.50
N GLY A 98 13.07 21.12 5.34
CA GLY A 98 13.72 21.19 6.64
C GLY A 98 12.94 21.94 7.73
N GLN A 99 11.71 22.38 7.45
CA GLN A 99 10.87 23.00 8.47
C GLN A 99 10.05 21.96 9.25
N PRO A 100 9.93 22.09 10.59
CA PRO A 100 9.08 21.21 11.40
C PRO A 100 7.63 21.16 10.92
N ALA A 101 7.11 22.27 10.39
CA ALA A 101 5.76 22.33 9.83
C ALA A 101 5.59 21.40 8.62
N ARG A 102 6.59 21.32 7.74
CA ARG A 102 6.57 20.41 6.58
C ARG A 102 6.63 18.96 7.02
N GLU A 103 7.53 18.63 7.94
CA GLU A 103 7.67 17.27 8.49
C GLU A 103 6.38 16.82 9.17
N PHE A 104 5.76 17.68 9.98
CA PHE A 104 4.48 17.42 10.60
C PHE A 104 3.39 17.19 9.54
N ALA A 105 3.25 18.09 8.57
CA ALA A 105 2.23 17.99 7.52
C ALA A 105 2.37 16.69 6.71
N TYR A 106 3.58 16.35 6.28
CA TYR A 106 3.86 15.09 5.57
C TYR A 106 3.54 13.87 6.41
N THR A 107 3.95 13.87 7.68
CA THR A 107 3.69 12.76 8.60
C THR A 107 2.19 12.54 8.77
N GLN A 108 1.43 13.61 9.02
CA GLN A 108 -0.02 13.51 9.19
C GLN A 108 -0.72 13.08 7.90
N PHE A 109 -0.31 13.67 6.76
CA PHE A 109 -0.89 13.34 5.46
C PHE A 109 -0.68 11.86 5.12
N PHE A 110 0.57 11.37 5.11
CA PHE A 110 0.83 9.97 4.76
C PHE A 110 0.24 8.99 5.77
N THR A 111 0.23 9.32 7.06
CA THR A 111 -0.40 8.46 8.07
C THR A 111 -1.90 8.31 7.79
N ALA A 112 -2.59 9.43 7.55
CA ALA A 112 -4.02 9.41 7.25
C ALA A 112 -4.32 8.72 5.91
N LEU A 113 -3.49 8.96 4.89
CA LEU A 113 -3.61 8.32 3.58
C LEU A 113 -3.49 6.79 3.70
N GLU A 114 -2.43 6.29 4.32
CA GLU A 114 -2.22 4.85 4.50
C GLU A 114 -3.36 4.20 5.29
N GLN A 115 -3.83 4.84 6.36
CA GLN A 115 -4.97 4.33 7.14
C GLN A 115 -6.27 4.30 6.33
N THR A 116 -6.52 5.33 5.52
CA THR A 116 -7.71 5.43 4.67
C THR A 116 -7.67 4.36 3.56
N VAL A 117 -6.53 4.21 2.90
CA VAL A 117 -6.31 3.21 1.85
C VAL A 117 -6.50 1.80 2.40
N GLU A 118 -5.90 1.51 3.56
CA GLU A 118 -6.03 0.23 4.25
C GLU A 118 -7.49 -0.06 4.67
N GLU A 119 -8.21 0.94 5.20
CA GLU A 119 -9.62 0.79 5.57
C GLU A 119 -10.50 0.47 4.35
N LEU A 120 -10.28 1.19 3.24
CA LEU A 120 -11.00 0.94 1.98
C LEU A 120 -10.65 -0.45 1.42
N ALA A 121 -9.38 -0.83 1.45
CA ALA A 121 -8.93 -2.15 1.01
C ALA A 121 -9.63 -3.26 1.80
N LYS A 122 -9.68 -3.16 3.13
CA LYS A 122 -10.41 -4.10 4.01
C LYS A 122 -11.88 -4.17 3.68
N CYS A 123 -12.55 -3.02 3.56
CA CYS A 123 -13.98 -2.96 3.23
C CYS A 123 -14.30 -3.69 1.93
N TYR A 124 -13.51 -3.44 0.88
CA TYR A 124 -13.73 -4.05 -0.43
C TYR A 124 -13.33 -5.52 -0.46
N LEU A 125 -12.19 -5.88 0.14
CA LEU A 125 -11.74 -7.26 0.26
C LEU A 125 -12.78 -8.13 0.98
N LEU A 126 -13.30 -7.67 2.12
CA LEU A 126 -14.32 -8.41 2.87
C LEU A 126 -15.65 -8.57 2.10
N ALA A 127 -16.00 -7.57 1.28
CA ALA A 127 -17.24 -7.59 0.49
C ALA A 127 -17.11 -8.43 -0.80
N PHE A 128 -15.95 -8.40 -1.46
CA PHE A 128 -15.81 -8.86 -2.85
C PHE A 128 -14.58 -9.74 -3.13
N GLY A 129 -13.69 -9.88 -2.16
CA GLY A 129 -12.48 -10.70 -2.27
C GLY A 129 -12.79 -12.19 -2.33
N GLU A 130 -11.88 -12.90 -3.00
CA GLU A 130 -11.85 -14.35 -3.02
C GLU A 130 -11.25 -14.88 -1.72
N ASP A 131 -10.10 -14.32 -1.31
CA ASP A 131 -9.57 -14.45 0.04
C ASP A 131 -9.91 -13.20 0.88
N ARG A 132 -10.82 -13.38 1.84
CA ARG A 132 -11.30 -12.32 2.74
C ARG A 132 -10.53 -12.24 4.05
N SER A 133 -9.46 -13.02 4.20
CA SER A 133 -8.61 -12.95 5.38
C SER A 133 -7.85 -11.63 5.42
N LEU A 134 -7.71 -11.07 6.63
CA LEU A 134 -6.92 -9.85 6.84
C LEU A 134 -5.51 -10.21 7.27
N SER A 135 -4.52 -9.48 6.76
CA SER A 135 -3.12 -9.72 7.05
C SER A 135 -2.66 -9.00 8.31
N PHE A 136 -2.14 -9.78 9.26
CA PHE A 136 -1.54 -9.25 10.49
C PHE A 136 -0.02 -9.44 10.55
N GLY A 137 0.61 -9.87 9.46
CA GLY A 137 2.03 -10.24 9.47
C GLY A 137 2.96 -9.09 9.90
N ARG A 138 2.65 -7.85 9.51
CA ARG A 138 3.37 -6.66 10.00
C ARG A 138 3.25 -6.49 11.51
N CYS A 139 2.03 -6.62 12.06
CA CYS A 139 1.79 -6.50 13.50
C CYS A 139 2.49 -7.60 14.30
N ARG A 140 2.51 -8.84 13.80
CA ARG A 140 3.20 -9.97 14.46
C ARG A 140 4.71 -9.78 14.55
N ALA A 141 5.31 -8.99 13.65
CA ALA A 141 6.72 -8.66 13.68
C ALA A 141 7.06 -7.42 14.54
N MET A 142 6.05 -6.68 15.03
CA MET A 142 6.27 -5.54 15.91
C MET A 142 6.47 -6.00 17.36
N PRO A 143 7.31 -5.30 18.15
CA PRO A 143 7.37 -5.52 19.58
C PRO A 143 6.00 -5.31 20.24
N SER A 144 5.72 -6.06 21.31
CA SER A 144 4.50 -5.84 22.10
C SER A 144 4.56 -4.49 22.80
N PHE A 145 3.39 -4.00 23.25
CA PHE A 145 3.32 -2.78 24.05
C PHE A 145 4.29 -2.84 25.23
N ASP A 146 4.26 -3.91 26.02
CA ASP A 146 5.16 -4.05 27.18
C ASP A 146 6.65 -3.98 26.78
N THR A 147 7.04 -4.57 25.65
CA THR A 147 8.43 -4.48 25.15
C THR A 147 8.81 -3.06 24.71
N LEU A 148 7.87 -2.29 24.16
CA LEU A 148 8.13 -0.90 23.76
C LEU A 148 8.29 0.03 24.96
N TYR A 149 7.61 -0.26 26.07
CA TYR A 149 7.62 0.58 27.28
C TYR A 149 8.49 0.03 28.42
N ASP A 150 9.14 -1.12 28.23
CA ASP A 150 10.09 -1.68 29.19
C ASP A 150 11.23 -0.69 29.44
N GLY A 151 11.42 -0.31 30.71
CA GLY A 151 12.42 0.69 31.13
C GLY A 151 12.01 2.16 30.99
N LEU A 152 10.82 2.48 30.46
CA LEU A 152 10.26 3.83 30.59
C LEU A 152 9.73 4.01 32.02
N LYS A 153 10.29 4.99 32.75
CA LYS A 153 9.89 5.28 34.13
C LYS A 153 8.39 5.58 34.18
N ASN A 154 7.67 4.93 35.10
CA ASN A 154 6.32 5.34 35.46
C ASN A 154 6.34 6.84 35.82
N LEU A 155 5.38 7.58 35.29
CA LEU A 155 5.11 8.95 35.70
C LEU A 155 4.43 8.90 37.08
N GLU A 156 5.20 8.58 38.12
CA GLU A 156 4.86 8.88 39.52
C GLU A 156 5.42 10.24 39.93
#